data_AF-A0A2R6IVA9-F1
#
_entry.id   AF-A0A2R6IVA9-F1
#
_cell.length_a   1.000
_cell.length_b   1.000
_cell.length_c   1.000
_cell.angle_alpha   90.00
_cell.angle_beta   90.00
_cell.angle_gamma   90.00
#
_symmetry.space_group_name_H-M   'P 1'
#
loop_
_entity.id
_entity.type
_entity.pdbx_description
1 polymer ?
#
loop_
_entity_poly.entity_id
_entity_poly.type
_entity_poly.pdbx_seq_one_letter_code
_entity_poly.pdbx_strand_id
1 'polypeptide(L)'
;MNRRRFLRSVPRLAAVGGAAAGAGCVDRVSPTGPRTPPRSPESTRSGGRGLVVADFADEEGEDGTLVVRVTVENRGAEAESGTVVVEASAGDAEETVTESVTAESGERTEVVLGTSLSFEEFSRSGSLRVEIV
;
A
#
# COMPACT_ATOMS: atom_id res chain seq x y z
N MET A 1 -23.64 -24.58 23.50
CA MET A 1 -25.01 -24.12 23.89
C MET A 1 -25.17 -22.73 23.27
N ASN A 2 -26.22 -22.30 22.57
CA ASN A 2 -27.58 -22.77 22.41
C ASN A 2 -28.16 -22.17 21.11
N ARG A 3 -28.89 -23.00 20.35
CA ARG A 3 -29.56 -22.65 19.09
C ARG A 3 -30.87 -21.94 19.38
N ARG A 4 -31.25 -20.86 18.68
CA ARG A 4 -32.67 -20.45 18.54
C ARG A 4 -32.98 -19.83 17.18
N ARG A 5 -33.44 -20.70 16.27
CA ARG A 5 -34.39 -20.38 15.20
C ARG A 5 -35.66 -19.77 15.81
N PHE A 6 -36.19 -18.73 15.20
CA PHE A 6 -37.62 -18.42 15.27
C PHE A 6 -38.21 -18.37 13.85
N LEU A 7 -39.16 -19.27 13.65
CA LEU A 7 -40.10 -19.39 12.54
C LEU A 7 -41.25 -18.40 12.71
N ARG A 8 -41.87 -17.96 11.60
CA ARG A 8 -43.34 -17.81 11.34
C ARG A 8 -43.55 -16.81 10.19
N SER A 9 -43.87 -17.27 8.97
CA SER A 9 -45.22 -17.55 8.39
C SER A 9 -46.02 -16.26 8.03
N VAL A 10 -46.11 -15.81 6.76
CA VAL A 10 -47.14 -16.10 5.70
C VAL A 10 -48.43 -15.23 5.88
N PRO A 11 -49.28 -14.81 4.88
CA PRO A 11 -49.24 -14.67 3.40
C PRO A 11 -49.82 -13.35 2.77
N ARG A 12 -49.63 -13.21 1.44
CA ARG A 12 -50.47 -12.66 0.32
C ARG A 12 -51.62 -11.65 0.54
N LEU A 13 -51.60 -10.56 -0.25
CA LEU A 13 -52.71 -9.84 -0.94
C LEU A 13 -52.05 -8.61 -1.61
N ALA A 14 -52.39 -8.04 -2.76
CA ALA A 14 -53.33 -8.27 -3.85
C ALA A 14 -52.84 -7.41 -5.03
N ALA A 15 -53.20 -7.78 -6.26
CA ALA A 15 -52.90 -7.05 -7.48
C ALA A 15 -53.67 -5.72 -7.60
N VAL A 16 -52.96 -4.64 -7.99
CA VAL A 16 -53.47 -3.42 -8.67
C VAL A 16 -52.23 -2.91 -9.45
N GLY A 17 -52.14 -2.92 -10.77
CA GLY A 17 -53.03 -2.25 -11.71
C GLY A 17 -52.59 -0.80 -11.88
N GLY A 18 -51.69 -0.50 -12.82
CA GLY A 18 -51.32 0.89 -13.10
C GLY A 18 -50.07 1.05 -13.97
N ALA A 19 -50.27 1.17 -15.27
CA ALA A 19 -49.26 1.68 -16.19
C ALA A 19 -48.97 3.15 -15.88
N ALA A 20 -47.70 3.48 -15.63
CA ALA A 20 -47.19 4.84 -15.72
C ALA A 20 -45.76 4.78 -16.25
N ALA A 21 -45.63 4.97 -17.56
CA ALA A 21 -44.37 5.31 -18.18
C ALA A 21 -43.92 6.67 -17.62
N GLY A 22 -42.82 6.67 -16.88
CA GLY A 22 -42.16 7.85 -16.37
C GLY A 22 -40.67 7.56 -16.35
N ALA A 23 -39.96 8.07 -17.37
CA ALA A 23 -38.52 8.09 -17.41
C ALA A 23 -37.99 8.79 -16.15
N GLY A 24 -37.30 8.03 -15.30
CA GLY A 24 -36.71 8.51 -14.05
C GLY A 24 -35.34 7.86 -13.89
N CYS A 25 -34.43 8.16 -14.83
CA CYS A 25 -33.00 7.94 -14.64
C CYS A 25 -32.55 8.88 -13.51
N VAL A 26 -32.43 8.36 -12.29
CA VAL A 26 -31.69 9.05 -11.23
C VAL A 26 -30.33 8.39 -11.10
N ASP A 27 -29.39 9.11 -11.70
CA ASP A 27 -27.94 8.96 -11.69
C ASP A 27 -27.38 8.23 -10.48
N ARG A 28 -26.68 7.11 -10.76
CA ARG A 28 -25.66 6.59 -9.85
C ARG A 28 -24.51 7.59 -9.85
N VAL A 29 -24.44 8.45 -8.85
CA VAL A 29 -23.22 9.18 -8.52
C VAL A 29 -22.17 8.13 -8.14
N SER A 30 -21.37 7.74 -9.13
CA SER A 30 -20.12 7.06 -8.88
C SER A 30 -19.17 8.10 -8.32
N PRO A 31 -18.58 7.91 -7.12
CA PRO A 31 -17.51 8.79 -6.67
C PRO A 31 -16.33 8.61 -7.61
N THR A 32 -16.20 9.49 -8.60
CA THR A 32 -14.94 9.75 -9.31
C THR A 32 -14.07 10.61 -8.38
N GLY A 33 -13.68 10.03 -7.25
CA GLY A 33 -12.47 10.49 -6.59
C GLY A 33 -11.28 10.21 -7.52
N PRO A 34 -10.18 10.97 -7.43
CA PRO A 34 -8.95 10.60 -8.11
C PRO A 34 -8.61 9.16 -7.72
N ARG A 35 -8.74 8.22 -8.65
CA ARG A 35 -8.08 6.91 -8.54
C ARG A 35 -6.60 7.13 -8.81
N THR A 36 -5.96 8.00 -8.04
CA THR A 36 -4.51 8.11 -8.01
C THR A 36 -4.08 6.88 -7.23
N PRO A 37 -3.53 5.83 -7.87
CA PRO A 37 -2.78 4.84 -7.13
C PRO A 37 -1.66 5.60 -6.39
N PRO A 38 -1.21 5.15 -5.21
CA PRO A 38 -0.02 5.73 -4.60
C PRO A 38 1.07 5.80 -5.68
N ARG A 39 1.75 6.94 -5.78
CA ARG A 39 2.89 7.06 -6.69
C ARG A 39 3.88 6.01 -6.22
N SER A 40 4.01 4.89 -6.92
CA SER A 40 5.16 4.01 -6.74
C SER A 40 6.39 4.88 -7.01
N PRO A 41 7.23 5.12 -6.00
CA PRO A 41 8.35 6.03 -6.21
C PRO A 41 9.33 5.37 -7.18
N GLU A 42 10.11 6.19 -7.88
CA GLU A 42 10.96 5.74 -8.96
C GLU A 42 12.10 4.88 -8.38
N SER A 43 12.09 3.57 -8.65
CA SER A 43 13.16 2.65 -8.22
C SER A 43 14.44 3.00 -8.98
N THR A 44 15.45 3.53 -8.29
CA THR A 44 16.75 3.88 -8.88
C THR A 44 17.81 2.85 -8.50
N ARG A 45 18.22 2.05 -9.51
CA ARG A 45 19.35 1.10 -9.59
C ARG A 45 19.36 -0.11 -8.62
N SER A 46 19.60 -1.27 -9.23
CA SER A 46 19.89 -2.55 -8.58
C SER A 46 21.35 -2.63 -8.14
N GLY A 47 21.61 -2.80 -6.85
CA GLY A 47 22.87 -3.25 -6.27
C GLY A 47 22.80 -4.73 -5.92
N GLY A 48 23.95 -5.41 -5.97
CA GLY A 48 24.06 -6.87 -5.95
C GLY A 48 23.81 -7.52 -7.33
N ARG A 49 24.54 -8.57 -7.68
CA ARG A 49 24.34 -9.33 -8.94
C ARG A 49 23.11 -10.24 -8.83
N GLY A 50 21.94 -9.66 -8.56
CA GLY A 50 20.71 -10.43 -8.42
C GLY A 50 19.68 -9.73 -7.55
N LEU A 51 20.12 -8.97 -6.55
CA LEU A 51 19.22 -8.22 -5.67
C LEU A 51 18.61 -7.01 -6.40
N VAL A 52 17.30 -6.86 -6.25
CA VAL A 52 16.56 -5.72 -6.78
C VAL A 52 15.51 -5.26 -5.77
N VAL A 53 15.24 -3.96 -5.72
CA VAL A 53 14.05 -3.45 -5.03
C VAL A 53 12.84 -3.83 -5.88
N ALA A 54 12.00 -4.72 -5.37
CA ALA A 54 10.82 -5.21 -6.07
C ALA A 54 9.61 -4.30 -5.84
N ASP A 55 9.45 -3.81 -4.61
CA ASP A 55 8.36 -2.93 -4.20
C ASP A 55 8.76 -2.14 -2.94
N PHE A 56 8.07 -1.05 -2.66
CA PHE A 56 8.21 -0.31 -1.41
C PHE A 56 7.01 0.60 -1.15
N ALA A 57 6.76 0.87 0.13
CA ALA A 57 5.65 1.70 0.60
C ALA A 57 6.06 2.54 1.81
N ASP A 58 5.54 3.76 1.87
CA ASP A 58 5.54 4.60 3.06
C ASP A 58 4.32 4.28 3.96
N GLU A 59 4.54 4.30 5.27
CA GLU A 59 3.53 4.07 6.28
C GLU A 59 3.72 5.02 7.48
N GLU A 60 2.63 5.26 8.20
CA GLU A 60 2.67 5.95 9.49
C GLU A 60 3.08 4.95 10.58
N GLY A 61 4.20 5.23 11.25
CA GLY A 61 4.66 4.51 12.44
C GLY A 61 3.80 4.83 13.68
N GLU A 62 4.01 4.07 14.76
CA GLU A 62 3.22 4.19 15.99
C GLU A 62 3.28 5.59 16.63
N ASP A 63 4.39 6.31 16.43
CA ASP A 63 4.63 7.66 16.95
C ASP A 63 4.31 8.79 15.93
N GLY A 64 3.67 8.46 14.80
CA GLY A 64 3.41 9.40 13.71
C GLY A 64 4.64 9.70 12.84
N THR A 65 5.70 8.91 12.99
CA THR A 65 6.92 8.98 12.17
C THR A 65 6.73 8.27 10.84
N LEU A 66 7.51 8.65 9.84
CA LEU A 66 7.56 7.96 8.56
C LEU A 66 8.33 6.64 8.71
N VAL A 67 7.67 5.54 8.35
CA VAL A 67 8.26 4.20 8.23
C VAL A 67 8.20 3.78 6.78
N VAL A 68 9.25 3.11 6.31
CA VAL A 68 9.37 2.68 4.90
C VAL A 68 9.55 1.17 4.87
N ARG A 69 8.58 0.47 4.28
CA ARG A 69 8.71 -0.96 3.98
C ARG A 69 9.32 -1.12 2.60
N VAL A 70 10.38 -1.91 2.51
CA VAL A 70 11.06 -2.22 1.25
C VAL A 70 11.05 -3.72 1.04
N THR A 71 10.53 -4.16 -0.10
CA THR A 71 10.62 -5.56 -0.54
C THR A 71 11.80 -5.72 -1.48
N VAL A 72 12.77 -6.54 -1.08
CA VAL A 72 13.94 -6.88 -1.88
C VAL A 72 13.76 -8.29 -2.44
N GLU A 73 13.96 -8.46 -3.74
CA GLU A 73 13.92 -9.75 -4.42
C GLU A 73 15.33 -10.15 -4.88
N ASN A 74 15.72 -11.39 -4.60
CA ASN A 74 16.93 -11.95 -5.18
C ASN A 74 16.61 -12.74 -6.44
N ARG A 75 16.97 -12.19 -7.60
CA ARG A 75 16.85 -12.83 -8.92
C ARG A 75 18.08 -13.65 -9.31
N GLY A 76 19.09 -13.68 -8.44
CA GLY A 76 20.29 -14.49 -8.57
C GLY A 76 20.02 -15.97 -8.27
N ALA A 77 21.01 -16.82 -8.59
CA ALA A 77 20.93 -18.26 -8.37
C ALA A 77 21.36 -18.69 -6.96
N GLU A 78 21.99 -17.79 -6.20
CA GLU A 78 22.58 -18.03 -4.89
C GLU A 78 22.06 -16.97 -3.89
N ALA A 79 22.15 -17.25 -2.59
CA ALA A 79 21.85 -16.27 -1.57
C ALA A 79 22.79 -15.06 -1.68
N GLU A 80 22.23 -13.86 -1.54
CA GLU A 80 22.98 -12.62 -1.68
C GLU A 80 22.57 -11.63 -0.60
N SER A 81 23.55 -10.84 -0.15
CA SER A 81 23.37 -9.77 0.83
C SER A 81 23.60 -8.42 0.18
N GLY A 82 22.83 -7.42 0.58
CA GLY A 82 22.94 -6.04 0.13
C GLY A 82 22.55 -5.07 1.24
N THR A 83 22.70 -3.78 0.97
CA THR A 83 22.24 -2.73 1.87
C THR A 83 21.13 -1.94 1.21
N VAL A 84 19.95 -1.93 1.82
CA VAL A 84 18.86 -1.03 1.43
C VAL A 84 19.21 0.36 1.93
N VAL A 85 19.14 1.35 1.04
CA VAL A 85 19.33 2.76 1.34
C VAL A 85 18.04 3.49 1.00
N VAL A 86 17.50 4.21 1.97
CA VAL A 86 16.31 5.04 1.81
C VAL A 86 16.68 6.48 2.09
N GLU A 87 16.50 7.34 1.09
CA GLU A 87 16.60 8.79 1.22
C GLU A 87 15.18 9.37 1.21
N ALA A 88 14.80 10.02 2.30
CA ALA A 88 13.48 10.60 2.49
C ALA A 88 13.58 12.10 2.79
N SER A 89 12.59 12.86 2.36
CA SER A 89 12.46 14.30 2.63
C SER A 89 11.02 14.65 3.00
N ALA A 90 10.85 15.52 3.99
CA ALA A 90 9.56 16.01 4.48
C ALA A 90 9.70 17.47 4.91
N GLY A 91 9.03 18.38 4.19
CA GLY A 91 9.22 19.82 4.39
C GLY A 91 10.66 20.23 4.08
N ASP A 92 11.33 20.83 5.06
CA ASP A 92 12.75 21.24 4.98
C ASP A 92 13.73 20.19 5.55
N ALA A 93 13.22 19.05 6.03
CA ALA A 93 14.03 17.99 6.61
C ALA A 93 14.31 16.88 5.59
N GLU A 94 15.54 16.36 5.60
CA GLU A 94 16.00 15.24 4.79
C GLU A 94 16.71 14.24 5.69
N GLU A 95 16.50 12.95 5.43
CA GLU A 95 17.10 11.87 6.20
C GLU A 95 17.46 10.70 5.29
N THR A 96 18.62 10.08 5.53
CA THR A 96 19.04 8.85 4.89
C THR A 96 19.16 7.76 5.94
N VAL A 97 18.41 6.67 5.77
CA VAL A 97 18.46 5.48 6.63
C VAL A 97 18.88 4.28 5.82
N THR A 98 19.59 3.35 6.46
CA THR A 98 20.12 2.15 5.80
C THR A 98 19.86 0.90 6.63
N GLU A 99 19.61 -0.21 5.95
CA GLU A 99 19.43 -1.51 6.60
C GLU A 99 20.00 -2.64 5.74
N SER A 100 20.72 -3.56 6.36
CA SER A 100 21.28 -4.73 5.69
C SER A 100 20.22 -5.80 5.48
N VAL A 101 20.21 -6.42 4.31
CA VAL A 101 19.30 -7.52 3.97
C VAL A 101 20.08 -8.70 3.39
N THR A 102 19.62 -9.90 3.69
CA THR A 102 20.04 -11.13 3.00
C THR A 102 18.79 -11.79 2.45
N ALA A 103 18.83 -12.16 1.18
CA ALA A 103 17.73 -12.85 0.51
C ALA A 103 18.26 -14.11 -0.16
N GLU A 104 17.59 -15.24 0.07
CA GLU A 104 17.89 -16.49 -0.61
C GLU A 104 17.51 -16.41 -2.10
N SER A 105 18.07 -17.31 -2.89
CA SER A 105 17.81 -17.41 -4.34
C SER A 105 16.32 -17.50 -4.66
N GLY A 106 15.81 -16.56 -5.47
CA GLY A 106 14.41 -16.50 -5.87
C GLY A 106 13.43 -16.03 -4.80
N GLU A 107 13.91 -15.67 -3.60
CA GLU A 107 13.05 -15.20 -2.51
C GLU A 107 12.87 -13.68 -2.48
N ARG A 108 11.82 -13.27 -1.77
CA ARG A 108 11.54 -11.88 -1.43
C ARG A 108 11.66 -11.70 0.07
N THR A 109 12.42 -10.69 0.48
CA THR A 109 12.61 -10.31 1.89
C THR A 109 12.09 -8.91 2.09
N GLU A 110 11.26 -8.71 3.12
CA GLU A 110 10.81 -7.38 3.55
C GLU A 110 11.76 -6.82 4.61
N VAL A 111 12.06 -5.54 4.49
CA VAL A 111 12.92 -4.75 5.37
C VAL A 111 12.13 -3.51 5.78
N VAL A 112 12.18 -3.13 7.06
CA VAL A 112 11.39 -2.02 7.59
C VAL A 112 12.31 -0.97 8.17
N LEU A 113 12.39 0.18 7.51
CA LEU A 113 13.27 1.28 7.91
C LEU A 113 12.45 2.39 8.55
N GLY A 114 12.71 2.66 9.83
CA GLY A 114 12.12 3.80 10.54
C GLY A 114 12.94 5.07 10.32
N THR A 115 12.27 6.20 10.11
CA THR A 115 12.90 7.52 10.06
C THR A 115 12.47 8.37 11.26
N SER A 116 13.15 9.49 11.47
CA SER A 116 12.74 10.53 12.43
C SER A 116 11.77 11.56 11.83
N LEU A 117 11.51 11.50 10.52
CA LEU A 117 10.62 12.41 9.80
C LEU A 117 9.15 12.20 10.19
N SER A 118 8.35 13.26 10.15
CA SER A 118 6.90 13.17 10.35
C SER A 118 6.21 12.60 9.11
N PHE A 119 5.35 11.60 9.31
CA PHE A 119 4.53 11.05 8.23
C PHE A 119 3.52 12.07 7.67
N GLU A 120 2.98 12.94 8.54
CA GLU A 120 2.03 13.99 8.12
C GLU A 120 2.68 15.00 7.16
N GLU A 121 3.88 15.48 7.50
CA GLU A 121 4.63 16.41 6.65
C GLU A 121 5.09 15.73 5.35
N PHE A 122 5.53 14.48 5.43
CA PHE A 122 5.86 13.68 4.25
C PHE A 122 4.65 13.50 3.32
N SER A 123 3.47 13.22 3.86
CA SER A 123 2.24 13.03 3.07
C SER A 123 1.80 14.28 2.30
N ARG A 124 2.19 15.48 2.76
CA ARG A 124 1.84 16.75 2.11
C ARG A 124 2.70 17.03 0.89
N SER A 125 4.02 16.86 1.01
CA SER A 125 4.97 17.27 -0.04
C SER A 125 6.30 16.53 0.00
N GLY A 126 6.36 15.38 0.65
CA GLY A 126 7.58 14.59 0.78
C GLY A 126 8.02 13.93 -0.51
N SER A 127 9.27 13.48 -0.50
CA SER A 127 9.82 12.65 -1.56
C SER A 127 10.68 11.53 -0.98
N LEU A 128 10.71 10.41 -1.69
CA LEU A 128 11.33 9.18 -1.23
C LEU A 128 12.07 8.49 -2.38
N ARG A 129 13.30 8.10 -2.11
CA ARG A 129 14.16 7.36 -3.03
C ARG A 129 14.66 6.11 -2.30
N VAL A 130 14.55 4.98 -2.96
CA VAL A 130 15.02 3.69 -2.45
C VAL A 130 15.96 3.08 -3.46
N GLU A 131 17.09 2.61 -2.96
CA GLU A 131 18.04 1.81 -3.71
C GLU A 131 18.57 0.65 -2.86
N ILE A 132 19.18 -0.32 -3.53
CA ILE A 132 19.94 -1.37 -2.89
C ILE A 132 21.36 -1.31 -3.44
N VAL A 133 22.37 -1.46 -2.57
CA VAL A 133 23.80 -1.38 -2.92
C VAL A 133 24.57 -2.62 -2.48
#